data_AF-A0A2J6PE52-F1
#
_entry.id   AF-A0A2J6PE52-F1
#
_cell.length_a   1.000
_cell.length_b   1.000
_cell.length_c   1.000
_cell.angle_alpha   90.00
_cell.angle_beta   90.00
_cell.angle_gamma   90.00
#
_symmetry.space_group_name_H-M   'P 1'
#
loop_
_entity.id
_entity.type
_entity.pdbx_description
1 polymer ?
#
loop_
_entity_poly.entity_id
_entity_poly.type
_entity_poly.pdbx_seq_one_letter_code
_entity_poly.pdbx_strand_id
1 'polypeptide(L)'
;MKLNFFLILPITAVLGGVFERNKPGCNADNCARAVTGTRLGPVTAASHVADCLSFQQVTTFYGMNSVTSPTATPTYASACSNPGNSYASACSCWGYPVQTVTVYAWSDDGGYDDIFYKEKE
;
A
#
# COMPACT_ATOMS: atom_id res chain seq x y z
N MET A 1 14.95 31.90 -13.11
CA MET A 1 14.29 30.59 -12.98
C MET A 1 15.15 29.71 -12.09
N LYS A 2 14.71 29.42 -10.86
CA LYS A 2 15.40 28.49 -9.96
C LYS A 2 14.81 27.10 -10.22
N LEU A 3 15.60 26.24 -10.84
CA LEU A 3 15.22 24.86 -11.13
C LEU A 3 15.41 24.05 -9.83
N ASN A 4 14.32 23.73 -9.14
CA ASN A 4 14.34 22.96 -7.91
C ASN A 4 14.45 21.47 -8.28
N PHE A 5 15.64 20.90 -8.17
CA PHE A 5 15.91 19.49 -8.42
C PHE A 5 15.47 18.68 -7.19
N PHE A 6 14.19 18.27 -7.17
CA PHE A 6 13.74 17.26 -6.20
C PHE A 6 14.45 15.94 -6.53
N LEU A 7 15.32 15.52 -5.63
CA LEU A 7 16.07 14.27 -5.70
C LEU A 7 15.07 13.11 -5.50
N ILE A 8 14.44 12.69 -6.59
CA ILE A 8 13.62 11.47 -6.61
C ILE A 8 14.60 10.29 -6.48
N LEU A 9 14.73 9.77 -5.26
CA LEU A 9 15.39 8.48 -5.05
C LEU A 9 14.65 7.44 -5.90
N PRO A 10 15.34 6.67 -6.77
CA PRO A 10 14.69 5.57 -7.47
C PRO A 10 14.30 4.55 -6.41
N ILE A 11 13.00 4.41 -6.17
CA ILE A 11 12.46 3.27 -5.44
C ILE A 11 12.84 2.07 -6.29
N THR A 12 13.88 1.35 -5.91
CA THR A 12 14.21 0.06 -6.49
C THR A 12 12.99 -0.83 -6.26
N ALA A 13 12.28 -1.14 -7.33
CA ALA A 13 11.19 -2.10 -7.31
C ALA A 13 11.75 -3.42 -6.77
N VAL A 14 11.41 -3.75 -5.54
CA VAL A 14 11.69 -5.07 -4.98
C VAL A 14 10.81 -6.04 -5.76
N LEU A 15 11.45 -6.88 -6.59
CA LEU A 15 10.78 -7.97 -7.29
C LEU A 15 10.05 -8.85 -6.25
N GLY A 16 8.81 -9.21 -6.58
CA GLY A 16 7.78 -9.70 -5.67
C GLY A 16 8.22 -10.79 -4.70
N GLY A 17 7.93 -10.56 -3.41
CA GLY A 17 7.95 -11.61 -2.41
C GLY A 17 6.88 -12.65 -2.74
N VAL A 18 7.31 -13.88 -3.05
CA VAL A 18 6.47 -15.10 -3.07
C VAL A 18 6.59 -15.82 -1.72
N PHE A 19 6.74 -15.07 -0.64
CA PHE A 19 6.79 -15.56 0.75
C PHE A 19 5.72 -14.71 1.46
N GLU A 20 4.55 -15.16 1.93
CA GLU A 20 4.01 -16.46 2.31
C GLU A 20 2.65 -16.69 1.63
N ARG A 21 2.61 -17.54 0.60
CA ARG A 21 1.36 -17.94 -0.09
C ARG A 21 0.43 -18.86 0.72
N ASN A 22 0.71 -19.07 2.01
CA ASN A 22 0.08 -20.10 2.82
C ASN A 22 -0.23 -19.61 4.24
N LYS A 23 -0.74 -18.37 4.38
CA LYS A 23 -1.41 -18.01 5.63
C LYS A 23 -2.65 -18.91 5.78
N PRO A 24 -2.82 -19.63 6.92
CA PRO A 24 -3.95 -20.54 7.13
C PRO A 24 -5.29 -19.82 6.92
N GLY A 25 -6.19 -20.43 6.15
CA GLY A 25 -7.52 -19.88 5.86
C GLY A 25 -7.61 -19.09 4.54
N CYS A 26 -6.50 -18.59 4.00
CA CYS A 26 -6.52 -17.84 2.73
C CYS A 26 -6.86 -18.72 1.53
N ASN A 27 -6.57 -20.02 1.61
CA ASN A 27 -6.98 -21.01 0.61
C ASN A 27 -8.49 -21.33 0.69
N ALA A 28 -9.17 -21.03 1.79
CA ALA A 28 -10.62 -21.21 1.93
C ALA A 28 -11.41 -19.91 1.66
N ASP A 29 -10.72 -18.78 1.55
CA ASP A 29 -11.32 -17.47 1.31
C ASP A 29 -11.53 -17.22 -0.20
N ASN A 30 -12.78 -17.01 -0.59
CA ASN A 30 -13.16 -16.70 -1.96
C ASN A 30 -12.65 -15.32 -2.40
N CYS A 31 -12.55 -14.35 -1.49
CA CYS A 31 -11.93 -13.05 -1.75
C CYS A 31 -10.45 -13.22 -2.07
N ALA A 32 -9.70 -13.93 -1.22
CA ALA A 32 -8.29 -14.22 -1.47
C ALA A 32 -8.07 -14.97 -2.80
N ARG A 33 -8.94 -15.94 -3.14
CA ARG A 33 -8.85 -16.65 -4.44
C ARG A 33 -9.09 -15.73 -5.64
N ALA A 34 -10.02 -14.79 -5.54
CA ALA A 34 -10.31 -13.83 -6.61
C ALA A 34 -9.16 -12.84 -6.82
N VAL A 35 -8.54 -12.37 -5.73
CA VAL A 35 -7.49 -11.35 -5.77
C VAL A 35 -6.16 -11.88 -6.31
N THR A 36 -5.85 -13.16 -6.19
CA THR A 36 -4.47 -13.65 -6.49
C THR A 36 -4.42 -15.01 -7.19
N GLY A 37 -5.56 -15.51 -7.67
CA GLY A 37 -5.67 -16.83 -8.29
C GLY A 37 -4.70 -17.04 -9.47
N THR A 38 -3.92 -18.13 -9.41
CA THR A 38 -2.97 -18.54 -10.47
C THR A 38 -3.63 -18.92 -11.80
N ARG A 39 -4.97 -18.98 -11.84
CA ARG A 39 -5.78 -19.27 -13.03
C ARG A 39 -5.87 -18.11 -14.02
N LEU A 40 -5.51 -16.89 -13.61
CA LEU A 40 -5.71 -15.68 -14.41
C LEU A 40 -4.57 -15.39 -15.40
N GLY A 41 -3.48 -16.16 -15.34
CA GLY A 41 -2.29 -15.95 -16.17
C GLY A 41 -1.37 -14.81 -15.66
N PRO A 42 -0.15 -14.67 -16.22
CA PRO A 42 0.88 -13.79 -15.66
C PRO A 42 0.54 -12.30 -15.70
N VAL A 43 -0.13 -11.84 -16.76
CA VAL A 43 -0.46 -10.41 -16.94
C VAL A 43 -1.48 -9.96 -15.90
N THR A 44 -2.53 -10.75 -15.68
CA THR A 44 -3.56 -10.45 -14.68
C THR A 44 -3.02 -10.60 -13.26
N ALA A 45 -2.14 -11.57 -13.01
CA ALA A 45 -1.44 -11.66 -11.73
C ALA A 45 -0.61 -10.39 -11.44
N ALA A 46 0.09 -9.85 -12.45
CA ALA A 46 0.86 -8.62 -12.29
C ALA A 46 -0.01 -7.39 -12.02
N SER A 47 -1.18 -7.26 -12.67
CA SER A 47 -2.09 -6.15 -12.39
C SER A 47 -2.66 -6.25 -10.97
N HIS A 48 -3.03 -7.45 -10.51
CA HIS A 48 -3.54 -7.65 -9.16
C HIS A 48 -2.47 -7.37 -8.09
N VAL A 49 -1.18 -7.66 -8.38
CA VAL A 49 -0.06 -7.24 -7.52
C VAL A 49 -0.02 -5.72 -7.41
N ALA A 50 -0.11 -5.00 -8.53
CA ALA A 50 -0.08 -3.54 -8.53
C ALA A 50 -1.24 -2.94 -7.73
N ASP A 51 -2.45 -3.50 -7.89
CA ASP A 51 -3.63 -3.07 -7.15
C ASP A 51 -3.47 -3.32 -5.64
N CYS A 52 -2.96 -4.49 -5.25
CA CYS A 52 -2.70 -4.80 -3.84
C CYS A 52 -1.68 -3.84 -3.22
N LEU A 53 -0.59 -3.54 -3.92
CA LEU A 53 0.42 -2.59 -3.44
C LEU A 53 -0.14 -1.17 -3.30
N SER A 54 -0.96 -0.74 -4.26
CA SER A 54 -1.65 0.55 -4.22
C SER A 54 -2.61 0.63 -3.04
N PHE A 55 -3.43 -0.39 -2.85
CA PHE A 55 -4.42 -0.45 -1.78
C PHE A 55 -3.80 -0.52 -0.37
N GLN A 56 -2.66 -1.21 -0.25
CA GLN A 56 -1.91 -1.36 1.00
C GLN A 56 -1.10 -0.11 1.37
N GLN A 57 -1.11 0.94 0.55
CA GLN A 57 -0.42 2.19 0.86
C GLN A 57 -1.22 3.02 1.86
N VAL A 58 -0.66 3.27 3.03
CA VAL A 58 -1.18 4.16 4.06
C VAL A 58 -0.37 5.44 4.06
N THR A 59 -1.04 6.58 3.96
CA THR A 59 -0.40 7.89 4.04
C THR A 59 -0.61 8.47 5.41
N THR A 60 0.49 8.73 6.13
CA THR A 60 0.49 9.45 7.40
C THR A 60 0.92 10.89 7.15
N PHE A 61 0.10 11.84 7.57
CA PHE A 61 0.41 13.27 7.49
C PHE A 61 0.95 13.74 8.83
N TYR A 62 2.27 13.77 8.94
CA TYR A 62 2.96 14.28 10.10
C TYR A 62 2.83 15.82 10.14
N GLY A 63 2.48 16.35 11.32
CA GLY A 63 2.05 17.75 11.51
C GLY A 63 0.53 17.94 11.51
N MET A 64 -0.22 17.08 10.81
CA MET A 64 -1.71 17.09 10.82
C MET A 64 -2.32 15.98 11.69
N ASN A 65 -1.50 15.06 12.23
CA ASN A 65 -1.93 13.90 13.02
C ASN A 65 -3.06 13.10 12.35
N SER A 66 -3.00 12.97 11.03
CA SER A 66 -4.02 12.29 10.24
C SER A 66 -3.41 11.16 9.42
N VAL A 67 -4.21 10.12 9.21
CA VAL A 67 -3.84 8.91 8.47
C VAL A 67 -4.94 8.61 7.46
N THR A 68 -4.56 8.40 6.21
CA THR A 68 -5.48 8.05 5.13
C THR A 68 -5.07 6.73 4.50
N SER A 69 -6.05 5.88 4.26
CA SER A 69 -5.88 4.61 3.53
C SER A 69 -6.84 4.55 2.35
N PRO A 70 -6.46 3.91 1.23
CA PRO A 70 -7.36 3.56 0.15
C PRO A 70 -8.55 2.75 0.64
N THR A 71 -9.72 3.03 0.08
CA THR A 71 -10.97 2.30 0.37
C THR A 71 -11.60 1.73 -0.90
N ALA A 72 -11.15 2.18 -2.07
CA ALA A 72 -11.66 1.73 -3.36
C ALA A 72 -11.09 0.36 -3.71
N THR A 73 -11.96 -0.63 -3.85
CA THR A 73 -11.58 -1.95 -4.34
C THR A 73 -11.80 -2.10 -5.84
N PRO A 74 -10.93 -2.84 -6.54
CA PRO A 74 -11.16 -3.20 -7.94
C PRO A 74 -12.43 -4.03 -8.15
N THR A 75 -13.07 -3.88 -9.30
CA THR A 75 -14.32 -4.59 -9.64
C THR A 75 -14.18 -6.11 -9.62
N TYR A 76 -13.00 -6.66 -9.93
CA TYR A 76 -12.75 -8.11 -9.89
C TYR A 76 -12.77 -8.68 -8.46
N ALA A 77 -12.64 -7.83 -7.43
CA ALA A 77 -12.67 -8.22 -6.03
C ALA A 77 -14.10 -8.29 -5.46
N SER A 78 -15.11 -8.48 -6.31
CA SER A 78 -16.52 -8.56 -5.92
C SER A 78 -16.85 -9.71 -4.95
N ALA A 79 -15.98 -10.71 -4.86
CA ALA A 79 -16.08 -11.79 -3.87
C ALA A 79 -15.77 -11.35 -2.43
N CYS A 80 -15.24 -10.14 -2.23
CA CYS A 80 -14.87 -9.61 -0.92
C CYS A 80 -16.08 -8.98 -0.22
N SER A 81 -16.49 -9.56 0.91
CA SER A 81 -17.71 -9.15 1.64
C SER A 81 -17.62 -7.74 2.24
N ASN A 82 -16.43 -7.29 2.63
CA ASN A 82 -16.15 -5.92 3.03
C ASN A 82 -15.00 -5.38 2.19
N PRO A 83 -15.26 -4.52 1.19
CA PRO A 83 -14.24 -4.15 0.20
C PRO A 83 -12.97 -3.63 0.86
N GLY A 84 -13.07 -2.76 1.87
CA GLY A 84 -11.91 -2.26 2.62
C GLY A 84 -11.06 -3.36 3.30
N ASN A 85 -11.62 -3.98 4.34
CA ASN A 85 -10.88 -4.90 5.20
C ASN A 85 -10.64 -6.27 4.58
N SER A 86 -11.59 -6.81 3.81
CA SER A 86 -11.44 -8.14 3.22
C SER A 86 -10.43 -8.11 2.08
N TYR A 87 -10.38 -7.04 1.28
CA TYR A 87 -9.38 -6.90 0.22
C TYR A 87 -7.97 -6.70 0.82
N ALA A 88 -7.81 -5.84 1.83
CA ALA A 88 -6.55 -5.72 2.57
C ALA A 88 -6.09 -7.08 3.12
N SER A 89 -7.00 -7.84 3.73
CA SER A 89 -6.70 -9.18 4.26
C SER A 89 -6.27 -10.15 3.16
N ALA A 90 -6.93 -10.11 2.01
CA ALA A 90 -6.58 -10.91 0.83
C ALA A 90 -5.20 -10.54 0.27
N CYS A 91 -4.83 -9.25 0.23
CA CYS A 91 -3.49 -8.84 -0.16
C CYS A 91 -2.43 -9.32 0.85
N SER A 92 -2.68 -9.17 2.15
CA SER A 92 -1.79 -9.65 3.21
C SER A 92 -1.65 -11.18 3.23
N CYS A 93 -2.71 -11.91 2.85
CA CYS A 93 -2.72 -13.38 2.71
C CYS A 93 -1.66 -13.92 1.74
N TRP A 94 -1.21 -13.08 0.80
CA TRP A 94 -0.24 -13.43 -0.24
C TRP A 94 1.12 -12.78 -0.03
N GLY A 95 1.32 -12.14 1.11
CA GLY A 95 2.59 -11.54 1.50
C GLY A 95 2.81 -10.11 0.99
N TYR A 96 1.76 -9.41 0.51
CA TYR A 96 1.89 -7.99 0.19
C TYR A 96 1.79 -7.16 1.48
N PRO A 97 2.87 -6.50 1.92
CA PRO A 97 2.86 -5.76 3.18
C PRO A 97 2.15 -4.42 3.02
N VAL A 98 1.64 -3.90 4.15
CA VAL A 98 1.23 -2.50 4.27
C VAL A 98 2.45 -1.62 4.02
N GLN A 99 2.30 -0.63 3.14
CA GLN A 99 3.34 0.37 2.87
C GLN A 99 2.94 1.67 3.57
N THR A 100 3.83 2.24 4.38
CA THR A 100 3.54 3.52 5.04
C THR A 100 4.35 4.63 4.38
N VAL A 101 3.64 5.61 3.82
CA VAL A 101 4.21 6.85 3.30
C VAL A 101 3.98 7.93 4.33
N THR A 102 5.06 8.57 4.78
CA THR A 102 4.96 9.73 5.66
C THR A 102 5.13 10.99 4.83
N VAL A 103 4.08 11.82 4.83
CA VAL A 103 4.08 13.15 4.25
C VAL A 103 4.18 14.15 5.40
N TYR A 104 5.08 15.10 5.25
CA TYR A 104 5.27 16.17 6.22
C TYR A 104 4.55 17.40 5.69
N ALA A 105 3.84 18.10 6.56
CA ALA A 105 3.22 19.37 6.19
C ALA A 105 4.35 20.34 5.81
N TRP A 106 4.38 20.74 4.55
CA TRP A 106 5.33 21.76 4.10
C TRP A 106 4.85 23.09 4.69
N SER A 107 5.65 23.71 5.54
CA SER A 107 5.30 25.04 6.06
C SER A 107 5.57 26.10 5.00
N ASP A 108 4.67 27.08 4.87
CA ASP A 108 4.69 28.15 3.85
C ASP A 108 5.95 29.05 3.92
N ASP A 109 6.78 28.89 4.94
CA ASP A 109 8.08 29.55 5.15
C ASP A 109 9.25 28.85 4.46
N GLY A 110 9.02 27.73 3.76
CA GLY A 110 10.05 27.04 2.98
C GLY A 110 10.90 26.05 3.77
N GLY A 111 10.49 25.75 5.01
CA GLY A 111 11.07 24.72 5.86
C GLY A 111 10.29 23.42 5.80
N TYR A 112 11.00 22.30 5.95
CA TYR A 112 10.40 21.16 6.64
C TYR A 112 10.10 21.65 8.06
N ASP A 113 8.85 21.63 8.48
CA ASP A 113 8.53 22.09 9.84
C ASP A 113 9.29 21.23 10.87
N ASP A 114 9.78 21.91 11.89
CA ASP A 114 10.74 21.43 12.88
C ASP A 114 10.16 20.38 13.86
N ILE A 115 9.28 19.49 13.41
CA ILE A 115 8.66 18.47 14.25
C ILE A 115 9.70 17.37 14.63
N PHE A 116 10.91 17.39 14.05
CA PHE A 116 12.05 16.53 14.40
C PHE A 116 12.69 16.81 15.78
N TYR A 117 12.24 17.83 16.54
CA TYR A 117 12.82 18.22 17.84
C TYR A 117 11.92 17.96 19.06
N LYS A 118 10.99 16.99 19.02
CA LYS A 118 10.14 16.65 20.18
C LYS A 118 10.25 15.20 20.68
N GLU A 119 11.31 14.46 20.33
CA GLU A 119 11.58 13.12 20.90
C GLU A 119 12.77 13.06 21.88
N LYS A 120 13.27 14.20 22.39
CA LYS A 120 14.36 14.22 23.39
C LYS A 120 14.12 15.12 24.61
N GLU A 121 12.97 15.01 25.26
CA GLU A 121 12.83 15.37 26.68
C GLU A 121 12.03 14.31 27.44
#